data_AF-A0A645ART0-F1
#
_entry.id   AF-A0A645ART0-F1
#
_cell.length_a   1.000
_cell.length_b   1.000
_cell.length_c   1.000
_cell.angle_alpha   90.00
_cell.angle_beta   90.00
_cell.angle_gamma   90.00
#
_symmetry.space_group_name_H-M   'P 1'
#
loop_
_entity.id
_entity.type
_entity.pdbx_description
1 polymer ?
#
loop_
_entity_poly.entity_id
_entity_poly.type
_entity_poly.pdbx_seq_one_letter_code
_entity_poly.pdbx_strand_id
1 'polypeptide(L)' 'MVGLSELIVDIVETGRTLKENKLVEVASIYTATARLIANRVSFKLKFDRLNKLVTDLRAIVEEENV' A
#
# COMPACT_ATOMS: atom_id res chain seq x y z
N MET A 1 1.88 3.41 32.51
CA MET A 1 1.46 3.62 31.10
C MET A 1 1.12 5.09 30.95
N VAL A 2 1.78 5.82 30.05
CA VAL A 2 1.51 7.25 29.84
C VAL A 2 0.29 7.34 28.93
N GLY A 3 -0.84 7.81 29.46
CA GLY A 3 -2.11 7.92 28.73
C GLY A 3 -2.09 9.05 27.72
N LEU A 4 -1.42 8.84 26.58
CA LEU A 4 -1.30 9.81 25.49
C LEU A 4 -2.55 9.92 24.62
N SER A 5 -3.29 8.83 24.45
CA SER A 5 -4.50 8.79 23.61
C SER A 5 -5.41 7.63 24.00
N GLU A 6 -6.71 7.80 23.72
CA GLU A 6 -7.74 6.76 23.90
C GLU A 6 -7.80 5.79 22.71
N LEU A 7 -7.45 6.28 21.51
CA LEU A 7 -7.47 5.56 20.24
C LEU A 7 -6.28 5.98 19.37
N ILE A 8 -5.82 5.05 18.53
CA ILE A 8 -4.77 5.30 17.52
C ILE A 8 -5.27 4.91 16.14
N VAL A 9 -4.68 5.50 15.11
CA VAL A 9 -4.83 5.07 13.71
C VAL A 9 -3.46 4.58 13.25
N ASP A 10 -3.43 3.37 12.70
CA ASP A 10 -2.20 2.73 12.25
C ASP A 10 -2.43 1.89 10.99
N ILE A 11 -1.36 1.60 10.26
CA ILE A 11 -1.36 0.70 9.11
C ILE A 11 -1.02 -0.70 9.59
N VAL A 12 -1.95 -1.64 9.43
CA VAL A 12 -1.80 -3.02 9.88
C VAL A 12 -2.11 -4.00 8.75
N GLU A 13 -1.46 -5.17 8.75
CA GLU A 13 -1.66 -6.22 7.75
C GLU A 13 -2.55 -7.36 8.29
N THR A 14 -2.01 -8.22 9.17
CA THR A 14 -2.73 -9.39 9.72
C THR A 14 -3.31 -9.17 11.12
N GLY A 15 -3.20 -7.95 11.66
CA GLY A 15 -3.61 -7.62 13.03
C GLY A 15 -2.75 -8.26 14.14
N ARG A 16 -1.67 -8.98 13.79
CA ARG A 16 -0.76 -9.60 14.78
C ARG A 16 -0.16 -8.56 15.73
N THR A 17 0.31 -7.44 15.19
CA THR A 17 0.89 -6.34 15.97
C THR A 17 -0.10 -5.72 16.95
N LEU A 18 -1.39 -5.64 16.58
CA LEU A 18 -2.43 -5.16 17.49
C LEU A 18 -2.58 -6.11 18.69
N LYS A 19 -2.65 -7.42 18.44
CA LYS A 19 -2.76 -8.44 19.49
C LYS A 19 -1.58 -8.41 20.47
N GLU A 20 -0.36 -8.30 19.96
CA GLU A 20 0.87 -8.21 20.78
C GLU A 20 0.86 -6.99 21.70
N ASN A 21 0.25 -5.88 21.26
CA ASN A 21 0.08 -4.66 22.05
C ASN A 21 -1.23 -4.60 22.84
N LYS A 22 -2.01 -5.70 22.90
CA LYS A 22 -3.32 -5.77 23.56
C LYS A 22 -4.31 -4.73 23.02
N LEU A 23 -4.18 -4.38 21.75
CA LEU A 23 -5.09 -3.50 21.02
C LEU A 23 -6.08 -4.34 20.20
N VAL A 24 -7.23 -3.75 19.92
CA VAL A 24 -8.28 -4.35 19.09
C VAL A 24 -8.63 -3.40 17.96
N GLU A 25 -8.82 -3.93 16.76
CA GLU A 25 -9.31 -3.14 15.64
C GLU A 25 -10.78 -2.77 15.87
N VAL A 26 -11.07 -1.48 15.86
CA VAL A 26 -12.43 -0.96 16.10
C VAL A 26 -13.17 -0.61 14.81
N ALA A 27 -12.43 -0.20 13.78
CA ALA A 27 -12.95 0.12 12.46
C ALA A 27 -11.82 0.12 11.43
N SER A 28 -12.12 -0.36 10.21
CA SER A 28 -11.22 -0.21 9.06
C SER A 28 -11.54 1.09 8.32
N ILE A 29 -10.53 1.91 8.08
CA ILE A 29 -10.68 3.19 7.38
C ILE A 29 -10.52 3.00 5.87
N TYR A 30 -9.46 2.30 5.45
CA TYR A 30 -9.12 2.12 4.04
C TYR A 30 -8.17 0.95 3.82
N THR A 31 -8.35 0.22 2.71
CA THR A 31 -7.40 -0.80 2.26
C THR A 31 -6.37 -0.18 1.31
N ALA A 32 -5.12 -0.07 1.77
CA ALA A 32 -4.04 0.43 0.95
C ALA A 32 -3.54 -0.64 -0.04
N THR A 33 -3.14 -0.20 -1.23
CA THR A 33 -2.45 -1.03 -2.21
C THR A 33 -1.13 -0.37 -2.57
N ALA A 34 -0.13 -1.16 -2.96
CA ALA A 34 1.02 -0.62 -3.67
C ALA A 34 0.56 -0.04 -5.03
N ARG A 35 1.14 1.10 -5.43
CA ARG A 35 0.85 1.76 -6.71
C ARG A 35 2.15 2.21 -7.34
N LEU A 36 2.33 1.91 -8.64
CA LEU A 36 3.40 2.51 -9.43
C LEU A 36 2.98 3.93 -9.83
N ILE A 37 3.66 4.93 -9.27
CA ILE A 37 3.38 6.35 -9.55
C ILE A 37 4.52 6.95 -10.35
N ALA A 38 4.20 7.65 -11.45
CA ALA A 38 5.18 8.33 -12.28
C ALA A 38 4.87 9.83 -12.39
N ASN A 39 5.92 10.65 -12.40
CA ASN A 39 5.78 12.06 -12.73
C ASN A 39 5.30 12.22 -14.19
N ARG A 40 4.28 13.06 -14.40
CA ARG A 40 3.63 13.24 -15.71
C ARG A 40 4.57 13.73 -16.82
N VAL A 41 5.48 14.67 -16.51
CA VAL A 41 6.41 15.22 -17.50
C VAL A 41 7.47 14.18 -17.84
N SER A 42 8.06 13.55 -16.84
CA SER A 42 9.00 12.44 -17.03
C SER A 42 8.38 11.28 -17.81
N PHE A 43 7.10 10.97 -17.56
CA PHE A 43 6.37 9.92 -18.27
C PHE A 43 6.25 10.21 -19.77
N LYS A 44 5.99 11.46 -20.16
CA LYS A 44 5.94 11.85 -21.57
C LYS A 44 7.33 11.83 -22.22
N LEU A 45 8.34 12.38 -21.55
CA LEU A 45 9.68 12.50 -22.13
C LEU A 45 10.43 11.17 -22.18
N LYS A 46 10.11 10.23 -21.28
CA LYS A 46 10.74 8.91 -21.17
C LYS A 46 9.73 7.79 -21.42
N PHE A 47 8.79 8.04 -22.34
CA PHE A 47 7.62 7.20 -22.57
C PHE A 47 8.00 5.75 -22.81
N ASP A 48 8.88 5.46 -23.77
CA ASP A 48 9.19 4.08 -24.15
C ASP A 48 9.71 3.25 -22.96
N ARG A 49 10.64 3.83 -22.19
CA ARG A 49 11.21 3.16 -21.01
C ARG A 49 10.18 2.93 -19.91
N LEU A 50 9.34 3.93 -19.63
CA LEU A 50 8.35 3.85 -18.55
C LEU A 50 7.14 3.01 -18.95
N ASN A 51 6.72 3.07 -20.21
CA ASN A 51 5.65 2.25 -20.74
C ASN A 51 6.05 0.78 -20.76
N LYS A 52 7.29 0.45 -21.12
CA LYS A 52 7.80 -0.92 -21.00
C LYS A 52 7.70 -1.43 -19.56
N LEU A 53 8.18 -0.65 -18.59
CA LEU A 53 8.09 -1.01 -17.16
C LEU A 53 6.64 -1.22 -16.72
N VAL A 54 5.71 -0.35 -17.13
CA VAL A 54 4.28 -0.48 -16.82
C VAL A 54 3.71 -1.77 -17.40
N THR A 55 4.01 -2.09 -18.65
CA THR A 55 3.52 -3.31 -19.31
C THR A 55 4.09 -4.57 -18.65
N ASP A 56 5.41 -4.60 -18.43
CA ASP A 56 6.08 -5.76 -17.81
C ASP A 56 5.51 -6.03 -16.40
N LEU A 57 5.33 -4.98 -15.58
CA LEU A 57 4.77 -5.12 -14.23
C LEU A 57 3.30 -5.55 -14.25
N ARG A 58 2.49 -5.04 -15.19
CA ARG A 58 1.09 -5.46 -15.33
C ARG A 58 0.98 -6.94 -15.62
N ALA A 59 1.79 -7.47 -16.53
CA ALA A 59 1.76 -8.89 -16.87
C ALA A 59 2.04 -9.78 -15.65
N ILE A 60 3.06 -9.44 -14.85
CA ILE A 60 3.42 -10.21 -13.64
C ILE A 60 2.32 -10.12 -12.58
N VAL A 61 1.80 -8.91 -12.33
CA VAL A 61 0.75 -8.72 -11.33
C VAL A 61 -0.54 -9.42 -11.75
N GLU A 62 -0.89 -9.43 -13.04
CA GLU A 62 -2.07 -10.15 -13.53
C GLU A 62 -1.89 -11.67 -13.41
N GLU A 63 -0.70 -12.21 -13.66
CA GLU A 63 -0.38 -13.64 -13.49
C GLU A 63 -0.47 -14.08 -12.02
N GLU A 64 0.00 -13.28 -11.06
CA GLU A 64 -0.11 -13.57 -9.62
C GLU A 64 -1.57 -13.53 -9.08
N ASN A 65 -2.50 -12.92 -9.82
CA ASN A 65 -3.90 -12.79 -9.43
C ASN A 65 -4.83 -13.86 -10.08
N VAL A 66 -4.28 -14.77 -10.89
CA VAL A 66 -4.98 -15.94 -11.47
C VAL A 66 -4.65 -17.19 -10.66
#